data_AF-A0A2A9LC82-F1
#
_entry.id   AF-A0A2A9LC82-F1
#
_cell.length_a   1.000
_cell.length_b   1.000
_cell.length_c   1.000
_cell.angle_alpha   90.00
_cell.angle_beta   90.00
_cell.angle_gamma   90.00
#
_symmetry.space_group_name_H-M   'P 1'
#
loop_
_entity.id
_entity.type
_entity.pdbx_description
1 polymer ?
#
loop_
_entity_poly.entity_id
_entity_poly.type
_entity_poly.pdbx_seq_one_letter_code
_entity_poly.pdbx_strand_id
1 'polypeptide(L)'
;MALRVGLDPNKQCGGCTVCCEALNIDTPELKKDAGVMCQNACEAGCSIYENRPDVCRTWYCLWRRIPDMPENCRPDKVRVLFSLDQHLPPRNPFERLYITVRALDDTADWDRPEVSPVIGMLAQISPIPVWLSFQGNKRLLSPPLDVGNAIMKNLPPTDAAQAEQIALWRQRLMRF
;
A
#
# COMPACT_ATOMS: atom_id res chain seq x y z
N MET A 1 7.33 1.69 -18.98
CA MET A 1 8.23 0.81 -18.20
C MET A 1 7.40 0.12 -17.14
N ALA A 2 7.50 -1.21 -16.97
CA ALA A 2 6.70 -1.95 -15.99
C ALA A 2 7.34 -1.86 -14.59
N LEU A 3 6.52 -1.77 -13.54
CA LEU A 3 6.98 -1.79 -12.15
C LEU A 3 7.70 -3.12 -11.86
N ARG A 4 8.98 -3.07 -11.50
CA ARG A 4 9.68 -4.26 -11.01
C ARG A 4 9.25 -4.54 -9.58
N VAL A 5 8.70 -5.73 -9.36
CA VAL A 5 8.27 -6.20 -8.04
C VAL A 5 9.06 -7.45 -7.67
N GLY A 6 9.79 -7.38 -6.57
CA GLY A 6 10.63 -8.44 -6.04
C GLY A 6 11.33 -7.96 -4.77
N LEU A 7 11.62 -8.87 -3.84
CA LEU A 7 12.32 -8.51 -2.61
C LEU A 7 13.70 -7.97 -2.97
N ASP A 8 13.97 -6.72 -2.60
CA ASP A 8 15.28 -6.11 -2.76
C ASP A 8 16.18 -6.58 -1.60
N PRO A 9 17.28 -7.31 -1.86
CA PRO A 9 18.18 -7.79 -0.81
C PRO A 9 18.99 -6.65 -0.15
N ASN A 10 19.12 -5.50 -0.81
CA ASN A 10 19.89 -4.36 -0.29
C ASN A 10 19.09 -3.52 0.70
N LYS A 11 17.76 -3.53 0.58
CA LYS A 11 16.87 -2.81 1.49
C LYS A 11 16.64 -3.64 2.73
N GLN A 12 17.10 -3.19 3.90
CA GLN A 12 16.87 -3.89 5.17
C GLN A 12 15.96 -3.09 6.11
N CYS A 13 15.08 -3.79 6.85
CA CYS A 13 14.20 -3.10 7.80
C CYS A 13 15.01 -2.33 8.85
N GLY A 14 16.14 -2.89 9.31
CA GLY A 14 16.91 -2.32 10.42
C GLY A 14 15.99 -2.10 11.64
N GLY A 15 16.05 -0.91 12.24
CA GLY A 15 15.16 -0.52 13.35
C GLY A 15 13.74 -0.08 12.95
N CYS A 16 13.34 -0.16 11.66
CA CYS A 16 12.00 0.26 11.25
C CYS A 16 10.92 -0.68 11.81
N THR A 17 10.03 -0.14 12.64
CA THR A 17 8.90 -0.85 13.29
C THR A 17 7.52 -0.43 12.78
N VAL A 18 7.43 0.36 11.71
CA VAL A 18 6.16 0.93 11.22
C VAL A 18 5.07 -0.12 10.98
N CYS A 19 5.39 -1.29 10.42
CA CYS A 19 4.38 -2.34 10.22
C CYS A 19 3.90 -2.97 11.54
N CYS A 20 4.73 -2.95 12.59
CA CYS A 20 4.39 -3.43 13.93
C CYS A 20 3.35 -2.53 14.60
N GLU A 21 3.20 -1.28 14.18
CA GLU A 21 2.16 -0.36 14.65
C GLU A 21 0.99 -0.33 13.66
N ALA A 22 1.26 -0.01 12.39
CA ALA A 22 0.25 0.37 11.41
C ALA A 22 -0.72 -0.75 10.98
N LEU A 23 -0.31 -2.02 11.03
CA LEU A 23 -1.11 -3.12 10.48
C LEU A 23 -2.00 -3.79 11.54
N ASN A 24 -3.18 -4.22 11.13
CA ASN A 24 -3.95 -5.20 11.89
C ASN A 24 -3.34 -6.59 11.71
N ILE A 25 -3.23 -7.37 12.77
CA ILE A 25 -2.84 -8.78 12.70
C ILE A 25 -3.84 -9.57 13.53
N ASP A 26 -4.52 -10.54 12.91
CA ASP A 26 -5.44 -11.44 13.59
C ASP A 26 -5.12 -12.87 13.17
N THR A 27 -4.08 -13.43 13.79
CA THR A 27 -3.66 -14.82 13.62
C THR A 27 -3.61 -15.51 14.98
N PRO A 28 -3.61 -16.86 15.03
CA PRO A 28 -3.47 -17.58 16.30
C PRO A 28 -2.20 -17.22 17.09
N GLU A 29 -1.08 -16.93 16.40
CA GLU A 29 0.22 -16.65 17.01
C GLU A 29 0.38 -15.20 17.48
N LEU A 30 -0.36 -14.27 16.87
CA LEU A 30 -0.26 -12.85 17.17
C LEU A 30 -1.57 -12.14 16.80
N LYS A 31 -2.12 -11.42 17.78
CA LYS A 31 -3.28 -10.55 17.62
C LYS A 31 -2.94 -9.15 18.06
N LYS A 32 -3.20 -8.17 17.20
CA LYS A 32 -3.11 -6.75 17.52
C LYS A 32 -3.96 -5.94 16.55
N ASP A 33 -4.54 -4.86 17.06
CA ASP A 33 -5.26 -3.91 16.22
C ASP A 33 -4.29 -3.04 15.39
N ALA A 34 -4.82 -2.48 14.30
CA ALA A 34 -4.10 -1.47 13.52
C ALA A 34 -3.91 -0.19 14.35
N GLY A 35 -2.72 0.41 14.27
CA GLY A 35 -2.36 1.60 15.06
C GLY A 35 -1.92 1.28 16.49
N VAL A 36 -2.00 0.01 16.92
CA VAL A 36 -1.48 -0.43 18.22
C VAL A 36 -0.10 -1.04 18.01
N MET A 37 0.88 -0.56 18.79
CA MET A 37 2.23 -1.09 18.76
C MET A 37 2.24 -2.55 19.21
N CYS A 38 2.89 -3.41 18.43
CA CYS A 38 3.05 -4.82 18.76
C CYS A 38 3.80 -5.00 20.09
N GLN A 39 3.32 -5.91 20.94
CA GLN A 39 3.93 -6.23 22.24
C GLN A 39 5.39 -6.70 22.15
N ASN A 40 5.82 -7.18 20.98
CA ASN A 40 7.19 -7.64 20.73
C ASN A 40 8.09 -6.56 20.11
N ALA A 41 7.58 -5.34 19.87
CA ALA A 41 8.36 -4.28 19.30
C ALA A 41 9.26 -3.62 20.37
N CYS A 42 10.49 -3.31 20.00
CA CYS A 42 11.47 -2.63 20.84
C CYS A 42 12.27 -1.62 20.01
N GLU A 43 13.15 -0.84 20.64
CA GLU A 43 13.96 0.18 19.94
C GLU A 43 14.81 -0.41 18.79
N ALA A 44 15.26 -1.66 18.93
CA ALA A 44 16.04 -2.36 17.91
C ALA A 44 15.20 -3.07 16.84
N GLY A 45 13.87 -2.93 16.84
CA GLY A 45 12.96 -3.62 15.93
C GLY A 45 12.03 -4.58 16.66
N CYS A 46 12.31 -5.89 16.59
CA CYS A 46 11.50 -6.93 17.23
C CYS A 46 12.34 -7.72 18.24
N SER A 47 11.89 -7.82 19.49
CA SER A 47 12.59 -8.55 20.57
C SER A 47 12.66 -10.06 20.33
N ILE A 48 11.78 -10.59 19.48
CA ILE A 48 11.74 -12.00 19.08
C ILE A 48 12.06 -12.17 17.58
N TYR A 49 12.92 -11.33 17.00
CA TYR A 49 13.14 -11.29 15.54
C TYR A 49 13.37 -12.67 14.89
N GLU A 50 14.22 -13.51 15.49
CA GLU A 50 14.50 -14.87 15.01
C GLU A 50 13.33 -15.83 15.16
N ASN A 51 12.39 -15.54 16.06
CA ASN A 51 11.21 -16.34 16.41
C ASN A 51 9.89 -15.65 16.02
N ARG A 52 9.94 -14.67 15.10
CA ARG A 52 8.73 -13.96 14.67
C ARG A 52 7.67 -14.92 14.11
N PRO A 53 6.38 -14.65 14.34
CA PRO A 53 5.28 -15.37 13.73
C PRO A 53 5.36 -15.35 12.20
N ASP A 54 4.78 -16.36 11.54
CA ASP A 54 4.86 -16.51 10.07
C ASP A 54 4.29 -15.32 9.31
N VAL A 55 3.22 -14.70 9.83
CA VAL A 55 2.64 -13.46 9.27
C VAL A 55 3.65 -12.32 9.21
N CYS A 56 4.56 -12.23 10.17
CA CYS A 56 5.63 -11.21 10.20
C CYS A 56 6.81 -11.58 9.30
N ARG A 57 7.10 -12.88 9.09
CA ARG A 57 8.23 -13.34 8.24
C ARG A 57 7.95 -13.25 6.75
N THR A 58 6.69 -13.46 6.38
CA THR A 58 6.26 -13.55 4.98
C THR A 58 5.75 -12.20 4.43
N TRP A 59 5.51 -11.24 5.31
CA TRP A 59 5.06 -9.90 4.94
C TRP A 59 6.23 -8.94 4.70
N TYR A 60 6.14 -8.16 3.62
CA TYR A 60 7.10 -7.10 3.30
C TYR A 60 6.37 -5.89 2.72
N CYS A 61 6.70 -4.69 3.19
CA CYS A 61 6.19 -3.45 2.61
C CYS A 61 6.68 -3.25 1.17
N LEU A 62 6.03 -2.37 0.41
CA LEU A 62 6.40 -2.12 -0.98
C LEU A 62 7.78 -1.47 -1.12
N TRP A 63 8.28 -0.73 -0.12
CA TRP A 63 9.67 -0.26 -0.12
C TRP A 63 10.65 -1.44 -0.23
N ARG A 64 10.43 -2.53 0.52
CA ARG A 64 11.20 -3.78 0.43
C ARG A 64 10.98 -4.54 -0.88
N ARG A 65 9.82 -4.37 -1.54
CA ARG A 65 9.41 -5.15 -2.73
C ARG A 65 9.57 -4.43 -4.06
N ILE A 66 9.87 -3.13 -4.07
CA ILE A 66 10.05 -2.33 -5.29
C ILE A 66 11.47 -1.79 -5.27
N PRO A 67 12.41 -2.41 -6.01
CA PRO A 67 13.79 -1.97 -6.05
C PRO A 67 13.95 -0.51 -6.47
N ASP A 68 13.09 -0.04 -7.38
CA ASP A 68 13.13 1.33 -7.91
C ASP A 68 12.66 2.41 -6.89
N MET A 69 12.10 2.04 -5.74
CA MET A 69 11.81 3.01 -4.67
C MET A 69 13.11 3.53 -4.03
N PRO A 70 13.25 4.83 -3.75
CA PRO A 70 14.45 5.39 -3.12
C PRO A 70 14.78 4.74 -1.77
N GLU A 71 16.07 4.59 -1.46
CA GLU A 71 16.55 4.03 -0.19
C GLU A 71 16.10 4.85 1.03
N ASN A 72 16.06 6.19 0.88
CA ASN A 72 15.59 7.10 1.91
C ASN A 72 14.07 7.09 2.09
N CYS A 73 13.31 6.36 1.26
CA CYS A 73 11.86 6.19 1.38
C CYS A 73 11.46 5.08 2.39
N ARG A 74 12.37 4.68 3.29
CA ARG A 74 12.07 3.71 4.35
C ARG A 74 10.97 4.25 5.28
N PRO A 75 9.94 3.46 5.65
CA PRO A 75 8.73 4.00 6.28
C PRO A 75 8.93 4.82 7.57
N ASP A 76 9.88 4.43 8.41
CA ASP A 76 10.25 5.17 9.63
C ASP A 76 10.84 6.55 9.34
N LYS A 77 11.54 6.71 8.20
CA LYS A 77 12.16 7.98 7.79
C LYS A 77 11.15 8.94 7.16
N VAL A 78 10.27 8.42 6.31
CA VAL A 78 9.33 9.24 5.53
C VAL A 78 7.93 9.31 6.12
N ARG A 79 7.66 8.59 7.21
CA ARG A 79 6.34 8.56 7.85
C ARG A 79 5.21 8.16 6.89
N VAL A 80 5.54 7.33 5.89
CA VAL A 80 4.59 6.73 4.94
C VAL A 80 4.85 5.25 4.81
N LEU A 81 3.80 4.45 4.97
CA LEU A 81 3.84 3.02 4.70
C LEU A 81 3.18 2.73 3.35
N PHE A 82 3.98 2.20 2.42
CA PHE A 82 3.48 1.63 1.16
C PHE A 82 3.25 0.13 1.35
N SER A 83 2.02 -0.35 1.17
CA SER A 83 1.67 -1.77 1.32
C SER A 83 0.83 -2.29 0.16
N LEU A 84 0.90 -3.60 -0.05
CA LEU A 84 -0.05 -4.34 -0.88
C LEU A 84 -1.10 -4.93 0.06
N ASP A 85 -2.35 -4.53 -0.12
CA ASP A 85 -3.47 -4.90 0.75
C ASP A 85 -4.59 -5.56 -0.06
N GLN A 86 -5.49 -6.24 0.65
CA GLN A 86 -6.69 -6.85 0.12
C GLN A 86 -7.84 -6.76 1.11
N HIS A 87 -9.07 -6.78 0.63
CA HIS A 87 -10.26 -6.97 1.45
C HIS A 87 -11.09 -8.11 0.82
N LEU A 88 -11.37 -9.15 1.59
CA LEU A 88 -12.08 -10.34 1.12
C LEU A 88 -13.26 -10.62 2.07
N PRO A 89 -14.52 -10.57 1.58
CA PRO A 89 -14.94 -10.19 0.23
C PRO A 89 -14.68 -8.70 -0.07
N PRO A 90 -14.42 -8.28 -1.32
CA PRO A 90 -14.13 -6.89 -1.63
C PRO A 90 -15.34 -5.99 -1.34
N ARG A 91 -15.12 -4.84 -0.68
CA ARG A 91 -16.18 -3.86 -0.38
C ARG A 91 -16.59 -3.04 -1.60
N ASN A 92 -15.68 -2.92 -2.56
CA ASN A 92 -15.89 -2.30 -3.87
C ASN A 92 -14.92 -2.92 -4.89
N PRO A 93 -15.09 -2.67 -6.20
CA PRO A 93 -14.26 -3.29 -7.25
C PRO A 93 -12.76 -3.04 -7.11
N PHE A 94 -12.34 -1.99 -6.41
CA PHE A 94 -10.94 -1.57 -6.27
C PHE A 94 -10.28 -2.04 -4.97
N GLU A 95 -10.95 -2.87 -4.17
CA GLU A 95 -10.41 -3.35 -2.88
C GLU A 95 -10.16 -4.86 -2.82
N ARG A 96 -10.20 -5.55 -3.96
CA ARG A 96 -9.81 -6.97 -4.04
C ARG A 96 -8.31 -7.17 -3.85
N LEU A 97 -7.49 -6.42 -4.60
CA LEU A 97 -6.04 -6.34 -4.45
C LEU A 97 -5.61 -4.92 -4.82
N TYR A 98 -4.92 -4.22 -3.93
CA TYR A 98 -4.62 -2.80 -4.11
C TYR A 98 -3.37 -2.36 -3.36
N ILE A 99 -2.80 -1.24 -3.78
CA ILE A 99 -1.73 -0.55 -3.06
C ILE A 99 -2.35 0.46 -2.11
N THR A 100 -1.88 0.48 -0.87
CA THR A 100 -2.16 1.56 0.08
C THR A 100 -0.90 2.37 0.30
N VAL A 101 -1.02 3.69 0.18
CA VAL A 101 -0.04 4.69 0.59
C VAL A 101 -0.57 5.31 1.88
N ARG A 102 -0.13 4.77 3.02
CA ARG A 102 -0.61 5.16 4.34
C ARG A 102 0.28 6.25 4.92
N ALA A 103 -0.26 7.45 5.12
CA ALA A 103 0.38 8.45 5.97
C ALA A 103 0.32 8.00 7.43
N LEU A 104 1.37 8.26 8.20
CA LEU A 104 1.47 7.83 9.60
C LEU A 104 1.13 8.96 10.58
N ASP A 105 1.59 10.19 10.32
CA ASP A 105 1.37 11.32 11.23
C ASP A 105 0.34 12.30 10.70
N ASP A 106 0.48 12.71 9.44
CA ASP A 106 -0.39 13.68 8.78
C ASP A 106 -0.47 13.42 7.27
N THR A 107 -1.54 13.85 6.63
CA THR A 107 -1.66 13.81 5.16
C THR A 107 -0.53 14.54 4.41
N ALA A 108 0.12 15.53 5.03
CA ALA A 108 1.30 16.21 4.52
C ALA A 108 2.52 15.29 4.36
N ASP A 109 2.53 14.11 4.98
CA ASP A 109 3.56 13.09 4.77
C ASP A 109 3.63 12.64 3.29
N TRP A 110 2.53 12.76 2.53
CA TRP A 110 2.52 12.48 1.10
C TRP A 110 3.27 13.52 0.26
N ASP A 111 3.42 14.74 0.76
CA ASP A 111 4.05 15.85 0.05
C ASP A 111 5.57 15.88 0.24
N ARG A 112 6.12 15.03 1.10
CA ARG A 112 7.57 14.88 1.29
C ARG A 112 8.28 14.63 -0.05
N PRO A 113 9.44 15.24 -0.30
CA PRO A 113 10.12 15.15 -1.59
C PRO A 113 10.56 13.72 -1.97
N GLU A 114 10.77 12.85 -0.98
CA GLU A 114 11.06 11.42 -1.18
C GLU A 114 9.81 10.59 -1.51
N VAL A 115 8.62 11.09 -1.18
CA VAL A 115 7.36 10.35 -1.21
C VAL A 115 6.53 10.72 -2.43
N SER A 116 6.36 12.01 -2.71
CA SER A 116 5.49 12.46 -3.81
C SER A 116 5.89 11.90 -5.18
N PRO A 117 7.19 11.73 -5.54
CA PRO A 117 7.56 11.09 -6.81
C PRO A 117 7.20 9.60 -6.83
N VAL A 118 7.30 8.91 -5.69
CA VAL A 118 6.92 7.50 -5.55
C VAL A 118 5.41 7.32 -5.71
N ILE A 119 4.62 8.21 -5.11
CA ILE A 119 3.15 8.24 -5.29
C ILE A 119 2.80 8.44 -6.77
N GLY A 120 3.43 9.42 -7.43
CA GLY A 120 3.23 9.69 -8.84
C GLY A 120 3.58 8.49 -9.72
N MET A 121 4.74 7.86 -9.45
CA MET A 121 5.15 6.62 -10.12
C MET A 121 4.07 5.54 -9.94
N LEU A 122 3.68 5.20 -8.71
CA LEU A 122 2.69 4.16 -8.43
C LEU A 122 1.35 4.44 -9.13
N ALA A 123 0.88 5.68 -9.11
CA ALA A 123 -0.38 6.06 -9.75
C ALA A 123 -0.35 5.86 -11.28
N GLN A 124 0.80 6.09 -11.91
CA GLN A 124 0.99 5.99 -13.36
C GLN A 124 1.23 4.56 -13.84
N ILE A 125 2.04 3.77 -13.11
CA ILE A 125 2.55 2.49 -13.62
C ILE A 125 1.92 1.26 -12.97
N SER A 126 1.23 1.42 -11.84
CA SER A 126 0.59 0.28 -11.16
C SER A 126 -0.56 -0.30 -12.01
N PRO A 127 -0.61 -1.62 -12.22
CA PRO A 127 -1.75 -2.28 -12.86
C PRO A 127 -2.92 -2.52 -11.89
N ILE A 128 -2.73 -2.28 -10.60
CA ILE A 128 -3.73 -2.41 -9.55
C ILE A 128 -4.06 -1.05 -8.92
N PRO A 129 -5.24 -0.90 -8.29
CA PRO A 129 -5.66 0.36 -7.70
C PRO A 129 -4.66 0.87 -6.65
N VAL A 130 -4.55 2.19 -6.55
CA VAL A 130 -3.71 2.87 -5.55
C VAL A 130 -4.60 3.77 -4.71
N TRP A 131 -4.52 3.59 -3.39
CA TRP A 131 -5.27 4.35 -2.40
C TRP A 131 -4.33 5.16 -1.52
N LEU A 132 -4.68 6.40 -1.24
CA LEU A 132 -4.11 7.16 -0.14
C LEU A 132 -4.93 6.87 1.12
N SER A 133 -4.29 6.63 2.27
CA SER A 133 -4.99 6.35 3.52
C SER A 133 -4.40 7.08 4.72
N PHE A 134 -5.26 7.65 5.57
CA PHE A 134 -4.89 8.28 6.82
C PHE A 134 -6.03 8.16 7.83
N GLN A 135 -5.73 7.73 9.07
CA GLN A 135 -6.70 7.57 10.17
C GLN A 135 -8.03 6.91 9.76
N GLY A 136 -7.95 5.75 9.08
CA GLY A 136 -9.12 4.99 8.64
C GLY A 136 -9.82 5.51 7.38
N ASN A 137 -9.54 6.75 6.97
CA ASN A 137 -10.04 7.31 5.72
C ASN A 137 -9.20 6.84 4.53
N LYS A 138 -9.84 6.69 3.37
CA LYS A 138 -9.18 6.35 2.11
C LYS A 138 -9.66 7.24 0.97
N ARG A 139 -8.74 7.59 0.06
CA ARG A 139 -9.02 8.28 -1.20
C ARG A 139 -8.40 7.51 -2.35
N LEU A 140 -9.20 7.19 -3.36
CA LEU A 140 -8.72 6.53 -4.56
C LEU A 140 -7.84 7.50 -5.34
N LEU A 141 -6.60 7.10 -5.62
CA LEU A 141 -5.63 7.87 -6.40
C LEU A 141 -5.53 7.38 -7.83
N SER A 142 -5.51 6.05 -8.02
CA SER A 142 -5.47 5.40 -9.34
C SER A 142 -6.45 4.22 -9.35
N PRO A 143 -7.36 4.09 -10.33
CA PRO A 143 -7.56 4.95 -11.51
C PRO A 143 -7.86 6.44 -11.21
N PRO A 144 -7.77 7.33 -12.22
CA PRO A 144 -8.30 8.70 -12.12
C PRO A 144 -9.73 8.72 -11.57
N LEU A 145 -10.06 9.78 -10.82
CA LEU A 145 -11.28 9.84 -10.00
C LEU A 145 -12.57 9.67 -10.83
N ASP A 146 -12.61 10.22 -12.04
CA ASP A 146 -13.74 10.14 -12.96
C ASP A 146 -13.97 8.69 -13.45
N VAL A 147 -12.90 8.01 -13.87
CA VAL A 147 -12.92 6.57 -14.23
C VAL A 147 -13.30 5.72 -13.03
N GLY A 148 -12.71 6.00 -11.87
CA GLY A 148 -13.01 5.31 -10.61
C GLY A 148 -14.49 5.43 -10.24
N ASN A 149 -15.04 6.64 -10.29
CA ASN A 149 -16.45 6.90 -10.02
C ASN A 149 -17.36 6.20 -11.01
N ALA A 150 -17.04 6.23 -12.31
CA ALA A 150 -17.82 5.56 -13.33
C ALA A 150 -17.87 4.05 -13.11
N ILE A 151 -16.75 3.41 -12.74
CA ILE A 151 -16.71 1.98 -12.42
C ILE A 151 -17.49 1.66 -11.14
N MET A 152 -17.27 2.41 -10.05
CA MET A 152 -17.94 2.16 -8.77
C MET A 152 -19.46 2.32 -8.83
N LYS A 153 -19.94 3.32 -9.59
CA LYS A 153 -21.37 3.65 -9.69
C LYS A 153 -22.02 3.10 -10.96
N ASN A 154 -21.27 2.36 -11.78
CA ASN A 154 -21.70 1.84 -13.08
C ASN A 154 -22.31 2.92 -14.00
N LEU A 155 -21.65 4.08 -14.08
CA LEU A 155 -22.10 5.19 -14.91
C LEU A 155 -21.68 4.98 -16.38
N PRO A 156 -22.45 5.50 -17.35
CA PRO A 156 -21.99 5.55 -18.72
C PRO A 156 -20.75 6.46 -18.86
N PRO A 157 -19.83 6.16 -19.79
CA PRO A 157 -18.72 7.05 -20.06
C PRO A 157 -19.21 8.39 -20.62
N THR A 158 -18.53 9.47 -20.25
CA THR A 158 -18.81 10.84 -20.70
C THR A 158 -18.17 11.17 -22.05
N ASP A 159 -17.07 10.48 -22.39
CA ASP A 159 -16.39 10.58 -23.69
C ASP A 159 -15.68 9.26 -24.05
N ALA A 160 -15.10 9.21 -25.26
CA ALA A 160 -14.41 8.03 -25.77
C ALA A 160 -13.11 7.69 -25.01
N ALA A 161 -12.38 8.69 -24.52
CA ALA A 161 -11.13 8.47 -23.80
C ALA A 161 -11.40 7.86 -22.42
N GLN A 162 -12.44 8.34 -21.74
CA GLN A 162 -12.91 7.74 -20.49
C GLN A 162 -13.45 6.32 -20.72
N ALA A 163 -14.18 6.08 -21.81
CA ALA A 163 -14.67 4.74 -22.15
C ALA A 163 -13.52 3.72 -22.30
N GLU A 164 -12.43 4.11 -22.97
CA GLU A 164 -11.24 3.28 -23.13
C GLU A 164 -10.57 2.99 -21.77
N GLN A 165 -10.41 4.01 -20.93
CA GLN A 165 -9.84 3.81 -19.59
C GLN A 165 -10.71 2.91 -18.71
N ILE A 166 -12.04 3.07 -18.74
CA ILE A 166 -12.98 2.19 -18.01
C ILE A 166 -12.82 0.75 -18.48
N ALA A 167 -12.77 0.51 -19.79
CA ALA A 167 -12.60 -0.83 -20.35
C ALA A 167 -11.26 -1.46 -19.91
N LEU A 168 -10.17 -0.71 -19.99
CA LEU A 168 -8.84 -1.15 -19.54
C LEU A 168 -8.82 -1.50 -18.05
N TRP A 169 -9.40 -0.65 -17.20
CA TRP A 169 -9.44 -0.90 -15.77
C TRP A 169 -10.34 -2.08 -15.41
N ARG A 170 -11.49 -2.25 -16.06
CA ARG A 170 -12.31 -3.47 -15.90
C ARG A 170 -11.51 -4.72 -16.24
N GLN A 171 -10.73 -4.70 -17.33
CA GLN A 171 -9.87 -5.82 -17.69
C GLN A 171 -8.80 -6.11 -16.62
N ARG A 172 -8.18 -5.07 -16.05
CA ARG A 172 -7.19 -5.21 -14.97
C ARG A 172 -7.81 -5.82 -13.71
N LEU A 173 -8.99 -5.35 -13.32
CA LEU A 173 -9.68 -5.82 -12.11
C LEU A 173 -10.13 -7.28 -12.20
N MET A 174 -10.36 -7.81 -13.40
CA MET A 174 -10.70 -9.22 -13.62
C MET A 174 -9.50 -10.19 -13.48
N ARG A 175 -8.26 -9.68 -13.41
CA ARG A 175 -7.06 -10.54 -13.32
C ARG A 175 -6.79 -11.08 -11.93
N PHE A 176 -7.48 -10.58 -10.91
CA PHE A 176 -7.24 -10.88 -9.50
C PHE A 176 -8.55 -11.30 -8.85
#